data_AF-A0A6C0AEQ4-F1
#
_entry.id   AF-A0A6C0AEQ4-F1
#
_cell.length_a   1.000
_cell.length_b   1.000
_cell.length_c   1.000
_cell.angle_alpha   90.00
_cell.angle_beta   90.00
_cell.angle_gamma   90.00
#
_symmetry.space_group_name_H-M   'P 1'
#
loop_
_entity.id
_entity.type
_entity.pdbx_description
1 polymer ?
#
loop_
_entity_poly.entity_id
_entity_poly.type
_entity_poly.pdbx_seq_one_letter_code
_entity_poly.pdbx_strand_id
1 'polypeptide(L)'
;MFFRDAMKIGIFSATIKGISREKLKMQIKELEDEFIEYHPSIEYILSKYDKYSSNFDDEELVFEIKQRLIKNLNLVSNTIIMEPINTKIDFVELEKKAPSFIYILRCEQDKIYVGKTKNVNLRFEQHMNGFGSTFTSKYKPISIIETHVEMNEFDEDNYVKLYMKQYGIDNIRGGSYSNLSLTSSQIEVLNLELNHSDNKCFKCNNTGHYSNSCLIEKNNILKTYLITFTLFEEGKNINEICTIRNFEKITIENHVTELLRNKYYIKFSLIEYSTSIRNLVGEIIKEMGDNINYLKPIRELCISKGYKDITYAHIKYTLALDF
;
A
#
# COMPACT_ATOMS: atom_id res chain seq x y z
N MET A 1 74.65 39.63 -3.11
CA MET A 1 75.06 40.01 -4.47
C MET A 1 74.21 39.18 -5.43
N PHE A 2 73.25 39.83 -6.10
CA PHE A 2 72.43 39.45 -7.29
C PHE A 2 71.98 37.99 -7.47
N PHE A 3 70.69 37.69 -7.62
CA PHE A 3 69.83 37.92 -8.81
C PHE A 3 68.34 37.92 -8.34
N ARG A 4 67.44 38.92 -8.58
CA ARG A 4 66.77 39.35 -9.84
C ARG A 4 66.47 38.15 -10.77
N ASP A 5 65.26 37.74 -11.13
CA ASP A 5 64.06 38.51 -11.47
C ASP A 5 62.79 37.63 -11.51
N ALA A 6 61.66 38.30 -11.26
CA ALA A 6 60.26 38.04 -11.61
C ALA A 6 59.80 36.68 -12.20
N MET A 7 58.84 36.05 -11.52
CA MET A 7 57.63 35.55 -12.18
C MET A 7 56.40 35.87 -11.31
N LYS A 8 55.72 36.97 -11.64
CA LYS A 8 54.38 37.27 -11.11
C LYS A 8 53.38 36.31 -11.79
N ILE A 9 52.95 35.30 -11.05
CA ILE A 9 51.61 34.73 -11.23
C ILE A 9 50.95 34.89 -9.86
N GLY A 10 50.00 35.82 -9.76
CA GLY A 10 49.29 36.10 -8.51
C GLY A 10 48.40 34.92 -8.14
N ILE A 11 48.97 33.94 -7.45
CA ILE A 11 48.21 32.93 -6.74
C ILE A 11 47.71 33.62 -5.47
N PHE A 12 46.41 33.91 -5.40
CA PHE A 12 45.77 34.29 -4.15
C PHE A 12 45.98 33.13 -3.16
N SER A 13 46.97 33.25 -2.26
CA SER A 13 47.07 32.34 -1.12
C SER A 13 45.99 32.75 -0.11
N ALA A 14 44.80 32.18 -0.23
CA ALA A 14 43.77 32.34 0.78
C ALA A 14 44.30 31.76 2.10
N THR A 15 44.38 32.58 3.14
CA THR A 15 44.74 32.12 4.49
C THR A 15 43.70 31.11 4.98
N ILE A 16 44.07 30.19 5.88
CA ILE A 16 43.16 29.19 6.46
C ILE A 16 41.90 29.86 7.05
N LYS A 17 42.05 31.04 7.66
CA LYS A 17 40.94 31.89 8.12
C LYS A 17 40.04 32.39 6.99
N GLY A 18 40.61 32.73 5.83
CA GLY A 18 39.87 33.13 4.63
C GLY A 18 39.05 31.98 4.02
N ILE A 19 39.60 30.76 3.99
CA ILE A 19 38.89 29.56 3.51
C ILE A 19 37.73 29.19 4.44
N SER A 20 37.97 29.24 5.75
CA SER A 20 36.96 29.02 6.78
C SER A 20 35.81 30.03 6.68
N ARG A 21 36.12 31.31 6.46
CA ARG A 21 35.14 32.37 6.26
C ARG A 21 34.26 32.17 5.03
N GLU A 22 34.83 31.78 3.89
CA GLU A 22 34.04 31.53 2.67
C GLU A 22 33.14 30.29 2.80
N LYS A 23 33.62 29.24 3.48
CA LYS A 23 32.82 28.05 3.76
C LYS A 23 31.61 28.38 4.64
N LEU A 24 31.81 29.17 5.70
CA LEU A 24 30.73 29.59 6.59
C LEU A 24 29.71 30.45 5.82
N LYS A 25 30.17 31.43 5.01
CA LYS A 25 29.32 32.25 4.11
C LYS A 25 28.44 31.42 3.18
N MET A 26 28.99 30.38 2.57
CA MET A 26 28.24 29.50 1.68
C MET A 26 27.11 28.77 2.44
N GLN A 27 27.41 28.25 3.62
CA GLN A 27 26.41 27.58 4.47
C GLN A 27 25.31 28.53 4.98
N ILE A 28 25.63 29.80 5.19
CA ILE A 28 24.61 30.81 5.56
C ILE A 28 23.71 31.12 4.38
N LYS A 29 24.28 31.24 3.18
CA LYS A 29 23.47 31.45 1.98
C LYS A 29 22.52 30.27 1.76
N GLU A 30 22.97 29.04 1.99
CA GLU A 30 22.11 27.85 1.98
C GLU A 30 20.99 27.93 3.03
N LEU A 31 21.26 28.45 4.23
CA LEU A 31 20.23 28.65 5.27
C LEU A 31 19.25 29.77 4.93
N GLU A 32 19.72 30.84 4.28
CA GLU A 32 18.87 31.94 3.79
C GLU A 32 17.98 31.46 2.64
N ASP A 33 18.54 30.70 1.69
CA ASP A 33 17.81 30.07 0.59
C ASP A 33 16.79 29.05 1.15
N GLU A 34 17.16 28.23 2.14
CA GLU A 34 16.25 27.31 2.85
C GLU A 34 15.11 28.08 3.54
N PHE A 35 15.40 29.25 4.12
CA PHE A 35 14.38 30.09 4.76
C PHE A 35 13.39 30.70 3.75
N ILE A 36 13.90 31.12 2.60
CA ILE A 36 13.11 31.73 1.52
C ILE A 36 12.24 30.68 0.83
N GLU A 37 12.78 29.48 0.59
CA GLU A 37 12.11 28.43 -0.18
C GLU A 37 11.09 27.66 0.66
N TYR A 38 11.40 27.40 1.94
CA TYR A 38 10.61 26.48 2.78
C TYR A 38 9.92 27.14 3.98
N HIS A 39 10.19 28.42 4.27
CA HIS A 39 9.65 29.19 5.39
C HIS A 39 9.66 28.49 6.78
N PRO A 40 10.74 27.81 7.20
CA PRO A 40 10.86 27.24 8.53
C PRO A 40 10.89 28.33 9.63
N SER A 41 10.66 27.93 10.90
CA SER A 41 10.76 28.88 12.01
C SER A 41 12.18 29.46 12.14
N ILE A 42 12.25 30.71 12.60
CA ILE A 42 13.54 31.38 12.85
C ILE A 42 14.34 30.58 13.88
N GLU A 43 13.72 30.02 14.93
CA GLU A 43 14.43 29.18 15.90
C GLU A 43 15.09 27.95 15.26
N TYR A 44 14.46 27.34 14.26
CA TYR A 44 15.01 26.16 13.57
C TYR A 44 16.25 26.51 12.74
N ILE A 45 16.19 27.59 11.96
CA ILE A 45 17.35 28.06 11.17
C ILE A 45 18.51 28.44 12.10
N LEU A 46 18.23 29.08 13.24
CA LEU A 46 19.26 29.44 14.22
C LEU A 46 19.88 28.20 14.89
N SER A 47 19.10 27.15 15.15
CA SER A 47 19.62 25.88 15.67
C SER A 47 20.57 25.19 14.68
N LYS A 48 20.26 25.20 13.38
CA LYS A 48 21.19 24.71 12.33
C LYS A 48 22.44 25.56 12.25
N TYR A 49 22.30 26.88 12.30
CA TYR A 49 23.43 27.80 12.32
C TYR A 49 24.39 27.50 13.49
N ASP A 50 23.86 27.25 14.68
CA ASP A 50 24.65 26.92 15.87
C ASP A 50 25.40 25.59 15.71
N LYS A 51 24.79 24.61 15.03
CA LYS A 51 25.45 23.33 14.72
C LYS A 51 26.54 23.45 13.64
N TYR A 52 26.39 24.35 12.68
CA TYR A 52 27.42 24.58 11.67
C TYR A 52 28.58 25.38 12.25
N SER A 53 28.27 26.44 12.99
CA SER A 53 29.25 27.36 13.57
C SER A 53 30.07 26.74 14.70
N SER A 54 29.61 25.65 15.33
CA SER A 54 30.38 24.93 16.36
C SER A 54 31.72 24.34 15.88
N ASN A 55 31.94 24.28 14.56
CA ASN A 55 33.19 23.79 13.97
C ASN A 55 34.17 24.92 13.58
N PHE A 56 33.92 26.14 14.05
CA PHE A 56 34.68 27.34 13.70
C PHE A 56 35.26 28.01 14.96
N ASP A 57 36.58 28.20 14.99
CA ASP A 57 37.29 28.75 16.16
C ASP A 57 37.23 30.29 16.26
N ASP A 58 36.69 30.98 15.25
CA ASP A 58 36.63 32.44 15.17
C ASP A 58 35.28 32.96 15.71
N GLU A 59 35.18 33.06 17.03
CA GLU A 59 33.94 33.40 17.76
C GLU A 59 33.38 34.77 17.37
N GLU A 60 34.24 35.76 17.12
CA GLU A 60 33.84 37.10 16.69
C GLU A 60 33.17 37.07 15.31
N LEU A 61 33.77 36.36 14.36
CA LEU A 61 33.21 36.17 13.03
C LEU A 61 31.88 35.39 13.05
N VAL A 62 31.79 34.34 13.87
CA VAL A 62 30.54 33.57 14.06
C VAL A 62 29.44 34.48 14.62
N PHE A 63 29.75 35.28 15.62
CA PHE A 63 28.78 36.20 16.21
C PHE A 63 28.27 37.24 15.22
N GLU A 64 29.17 37.94 14.51
CA GLU A 64 28.80 38.96 13.51
C GLU A 64 27.88 38.38 12.43
N ILE A 65 28.23 37.19 11.95
CA ILE A 65 27.48 36.49 10.93
C ILE A 65 26.09 36.09 11.45
N LYS A 66 25.99 35.58 12.68
CA LYS A 66 24.70 35.20 13.29
C LYS A 66 23.76 36.40 13.36
N GLN A 67 24.27 37.57 13.73
CA GLN A 67 23.49 38.81 13.76
C GLN A 67 23.01 39.24 12.37
N ARG A 68 23.86 39.08 11.35
CA ARG A 68 23.47 39.35 9.96
C ARG A 68 22.36 38.42 9.47
N LEU A 69 22.47 37.12 9.76
CA LEU A 69 21.44 36.14 9.43
C LEU A 69 20.12 36.50 10.11
N ILE A 70 20.12 36.76 11.43
CA ILE A 70 18.91 37.18 12.17
C ILE A 70 18.27 38.44 11.55
N LYS A 71 19.09 39.45 11.21
CA LYS A 71 18.60 40.68 10.56
C LYS A 71 17.96 40.39 9.21
N ASN A 72 18.59 39.56 8.38
CA ASN A 72 18.10 39.19 7.06
C ASN A 72 16.79 38.38 7.15
N LEU A 73 16.74 37.38 8.04
CA LEU A 73 15.53 36.59 8.29
C LEU A 73 14.37 37.48 8.75
N ASN A 74 14.59 38.40 9.69
CA ASN A 74 13.57 39.34 10.14
C ASN A 74 13.12 40.33 9.05
N LEU A 75 14.05 40.80 8.20
CA LEU A 75 13.70 41.64 7.06
C LEU A 75 12.85 40.88 6.05
N VAL A 76 13.24 39.66 5.69
CA VAL A 76 12.50 38.78 4.78
C VAL A 76 11.12 38.45 5.36
N SER A 77 11.03 38.10 6.64
CA SER A 77 9.74 37.91 7.33
C SER A 77 8.88 39.16 7.26
N ASN A 78 9.42 40.35 7.51
CA ASN A 78 8.66 41.61 7.45
C ASN A 78 8.26 42.01 6.02
N THR A 79 9.07 41.70 5.01
CA THR A 79 8.75 41.94 3.59
C THR A 79 7.68 40.99 3.08
N ILE A 80 7.73 39.71 3.46
CA ILE A 80 6.65 38.73 3.21
C ILE A 80 5.33 39.19 3.85
N ILE A 81 5.39 39.88 5.00
CA ILE A 81 4.21 40.45 5.68
C ILE A 81 3.69 41.74 5.00
N MET A 82 4.50 42.45 4.20
CA MET A 82 4.14 43.75 3.59
C MET A 82 3.68 43.65 2.12
N GLU A 83 3.91 42.54 1.40
CA GLU A 83 3.17 42.29 0.16
C GLU A 83 1.74 41.88 0.50
N PRO A 84 0.70 42.60 0.03
CA PRO A 84 -0.67 42.31 0.45
C PRO A 84 -1.18 41.07 -0.28
N ILE A 85 -0.91 39.89 0.28
CA ILE A 85 -1.74 38.72 0.03
C ILE A 85 -2.97 38.89 0.91
N ASN A 86 -4.01 39.50 0.36
CA ASN A 86 -5.31 39.62 1.00
C ASN A 86 -6.07 38.27 0.95
N THR A 87 -5.51 37.27 1.63
CA THR A 87 -6.14 36.02 2.01
C THR A 87 -5.30 35.46 3.15
N LYS A 88 -5.91 35.18 4.31
CA LYS A 88 -5.25 34.46 5.42
C LYS A 88 -4.66 33.16 4.88
N ILE A 89 -3.35 33.14 4.66
CA ILE A 89 -2.61 31.92 4.35
C ILE A 89 -2.31 31.25 5.69
N ASP A 90 -2.92 30.09 5.92
CA ASP A 90 -2.62 29.22 7.05
C ASP A 90 -1.35 28.41 6.70
N PHE A 91 -0.21 28.77 7.29
CA PHE A 91 1.07 28.10 7.05
C PHE A 91 1.04 26.61 7.44
N VAL A 92 0.16 26.22 8.37
CA VAL A 92 -0.09 24.81 8.73
C VAL A 92 -0.75 24.05 7.57
N GLU A 93 -1.55 24.74 6.76
CA GLU A 93 -2.23 24.19 5.59
C GLU A 93 -1.31 24.11 4.37
N LEU A 94 -0.34 25.03 4.24
CA LEU A 94 0.70 24.99 3.21
C LEU A 94 1.75 23.90 3.45
N GLU A 95 2.21 23.69 4.69
CA GLU A 95 3.07 22.54 5.01
C GLU A 95 2.37 21.21 4.73
N LYS A 96 1.04 21.14 4.91
CA LYS A 96 0.23 19.98 4.49
C LYS A 96 0.14 19.81 2.97
N LYS A 97 0.37 20.87 2.18
CA LYS A 97 0.34 20.87 0.71
C LYS A 97 1.70 20.68 0.03
N ALA A 98 2.81 20.75 0.75
CA ALA A 98 4.13 20.51 0.17
C ALA A 98 4.20 19.09 -0.45
N PRO A 99 4.66 18.94 -1.71
CA PRO A 99 4.69 17.66 -2.38
C PRO A 99 5.60 16.70 -1.60
N SER A 100 5.12 15.48 -1.38
CA SER A 100 5.98 14.41 -0.89
C SER A 100 6.69 13.75 -2.06
N PHE A 101 7.79 13.10 -1.79
CA PHE A 101 8.60 12.38 -2.75
C PHE A 101 8.72 10.92 -2.34
N ILE A 102 8.65 10.04 -3.33
CA ILE A 102 9.04 8.65 -3.20
C ILE A 102 10.51 8.53 -3.58
N TYR A 103 11.34 8.02 -2.68
CA TYR A 103 12.77 7.82 -2.91
C TYR A 103 13.11 6.34 -2.89
N ILE A 104 14.03 5.93 -3.76
CA ILE A 104 14.52 4.56 -3.86
C ILE A 104 16.00 4.56 -3.52
N LEU A 105 16.39 3.79 -2.51
CA LEU A 105 17.77 3.66 -2.04
C LEU A 105 18.34 2.31 -2.43
N ARG A 106 19.57 2.32 -2.94
CA ARG A 106 20.39 1.11 -2.99
C ARG A 106 21.05 0.93 -1.63
N CYS A 107 20.92 -0.24 -1.06
CA CYS A 107 21.54 -0.64 0.19
C CYS A 107 22.61 -1.71 -0.03
N GLU A 108 23.38 -2.01 1.01
CA GLU A 108 24.30 -3.13 1.05
C GLU A 108 23.61 -4.47 0.69
N GLN A 109 24.41 -5.42 0.20
CA GLN A 109 23.93 -6.75 -0.24
C GLN A 109 22.87 -6.71 -1.35
N ASP A 110 22.96 -5.70 -2.21
CA ASP A 110 22.03 -5.44 -3.32
C ASP A 110 20.56 -5.39 -2.90
N LYS A 111 20.32 -4.98 -1.64
CA LYS A 111 18.99 -4.70 -1.11
C LYS A 111 18.54 -3.32 -1.54
N ILE A 112 17.22 -3.12 -1.63
CA ILE A 112 16.64 -1.82 -1.99
C ILE A 112 15.59 -1.43 -0.97
N TYR A 113 15.59 -0.15 -0.62
CA TYR A 113 14.58 0.45 0.25
C TYR A 113 13.81 1.53 -0.48
N VAL A 114 12.49 1.49 -0.40
CA VAL A 114 11.59 2.51 -0.92
C VAL A 114 10.98 3.26 0.25
N GLY A 115 10.93 4.58 0.18
CA GLY A 115 10.34 5.38 1.23
C GLY A 115 9.66 6.65 0.72
N LYS A 116 8.83 7.25 1.56
CA LYS A 116 8.23 8.56 1.34
C LYS A 116 8.84 9.63 2.26
N THR A 117 9.09 10.83 1.75
CA THR A 117 9.58 11.98 2.52
C THR A 117 9.29 13.31 1.83
N LYS A 118 9.29 14.42 2.57
CA LYS A 118 9.27 15.78 1.98
C LYS A 118 10.66 16.28 1.62
N ASN A 119 11.72 15.68 2.18
CA ASN A 119 13.11 16.04 1.91
C ASN A 119 13.96 14.77 1.79
N VAL A 120 14.39 14.44 0.56
CA VAL A 120 15.10 13.19 0.25
C VAL A 120 16.54 13.21 0.79
N ASN A 121 17.26 14.33 0.64
CA ASN A 121 18.65 14.44 1.07
C ASN A 121 18.78 14.31 2.59
N LEU A 122 17.95 15.05 3.33
CA LEU A 122 17.91 14.96 4.79
C LEU A 122 17.55 13.53 5.24
N ARG A 123 16.58 12.91 4.56
CA ARG A 123 16.14 11.55 4.92
C ARG A 123 17.25 10.53 4.65
N PHE A 124 17.96 10.66 3.55
CA PHE A 124 19.12 9.81 3.23
C PHE A 124 20.20 9.92 4.30
N GLU A 125 20.57 11.14 4.72
CA GLU A 125 21.53 11.34 5.82
C GLU A 125 21.06 10.72 7.14
N GLN A 126 19.77 10.82 7.46
CA GLN A 126 19.21 10.17 8.64
C GLN A 126 19.38 8.64 8.58
N HIS A 127 19.09 8.03 7.44
CA HIS A 127 19.31 6.59 7.26
C HIS A 127 20.79 6.21 7.39
N MET A 128 21.71 6.99 6.82
CA MET A 128 23.16 6.78 6.96
C MET A 128 23.63 6.84 8.41
N ASN A 129 23.03 7.71 9.22
CA ASN A 129 23.33 7.87 10.64
C ASN A 129 22.54 6.91 11.55
N GLY A 130 21.80 5.95 11.00
CA GLY A 130 21.08 4.93 11.76
C GLY A 130 19.68 5.33 12.24
N PHE A 131 19.20 6.53 11.91
CA PHE A 131 17.85 7.02 12.23
C PHE A 131 16.81 6.64 11.14
N GLY A 132 17.00 5.46 10.56
CA GLY A 132 16.22 4.91 9.45
C GLY A 132 15.18 3.88 9.86
N SER A 133 14.70 3.11 8.89
CA SER A 133 13.92 1.89 9.14
C SER A 133 14.83 0.77 9.65
N THR A 134 14.27 -0.21 10.35
CA THR A 134 15.01 -1.40 10.81
C THR A 134 15.72 -2.12 9.66
N PHE A 135 15.14 -2.09 8.45
CA PHE A 135 15.77 -2.62 7.24
C PHE A 135 17.03 -1.84 6.84
N THR A 136 16.95 -0.52 6.75
CA THR A 136 18.11 0.34 6.39
C THR A 136 19.17 0.43 7.49
N SER A 137 18.79 0.20 8.75
CA SER A 137 19.75 0.05 9.85
C SER A 137 20.54 -1.26 9.73
N LYS A 138 19.92 -2.33 9.22
CA LYS A 138 20.58 -3.62 8.96
C LYS A 138 21.40 -3.59 7.67
N TYR A 139 20.86 -3.04 6.60
CA TYR A 139 21.50 -2.92 5.29
C TYR A 139 21.71 -1.44 4.99
N LYS A 140 22.93 -0.93 5.21
CA LYS A 140 23.15 0.51 5.13
C LYS A 140 22.91 1.01 3.71
N PRO A 141 22.26 2.18 3.53
CA PRO A 141 22.18 2.81 2.22
C PRO A 141 23.56 3.12 1.65
N ILE A 142 23.69 3.02 0.33
CA ILE A 142 24.89 3.35 -0.43
C ILE A 142 24.64 4.59 -1.27
N SER A 143 23.49 4.64 -1.95
CA SER A 143 23.15 5.74 -2.86
C SER A 143 21.64 5.85 -3.07
N ILE A 144 21.18 7.03 -3.47
CA ILE A 144 19.83 7.23 -4.01
C ILE A 144 19.85 6.76 -5.47
N ILE A 145 18.93 5.86 -5.84
CA ILE A 145 18.76 5.36 -7.21
C ILE A 145 17.86 6.32 -7.98
N GLU A 146 16.69 6.60 -7.42
CA GLU A 146 15.62 7.36 -8.06
C GLU A 146 14.85 8.19 -7.03
N THR A 147 14.20 9.25 -7.52
CA THR A 147 13.29 10.08 -6.74
C THR A 147 12.14 10.52 -7.63
N HIS A 148 10.91 10.33 -7.15
CA HIS A 148 9.67 10.64 -7.86
C HIS A 148 8.80 11.54 -6.98
N VAL A 149 8.06 12.46 -7.60
CA VAL A 149 7.02 13.21 -6.89
C VAL A 149 5.86 12.26 -6.60
N GLU A 150 5.34 12.28 -5.38
CA GLU A 150 4.13 11.55 -5.02
C GLU A 150 2.93 12.14 -5.76
N MET A 151 2.25 11.30 -6.54
CA MET A 151 1.05 11.62 -7.30
C MET A 151 -0.21 11.20 -6.53
N ASN A 152 -0.14 10.12 -5.74
CA ASN A 152 -1.21 9.64 -4.88
C ASN A 152 -0.68 8.87 -3.66
N GLU A 153 -1.57 8.62 -2.69
CA GLU A 153 -1.24 7.98 -1.40
C GLU A 153 -0.76 6.52 -1.51
N PHE A 154 -0.94 5.87 -2.66
CA PHE A 154 -0.53 4.48 -2.88
C PHE A 154 0.83 4.35 -3.55
N ASP A 155 1.44 5.45 -3.99
CA ASP A 155 2.65 5.40 -4.81
C ASP A 155 3.81 4.70 -4.12
N GLU A 156 4.03 4.92 -2.82
CA GLU A 156 5.10 4.25 -2.07
C GLU A 156 4.99 2.73 -2.18
N ASP A 157 3.81 2.17 -1.88
CA ASP A 157 3.55 0.72 -1.96
C ASP A 157 3.59 0.21 -3.41
N ASN A 158 3.14 1.02 -4.38
CA ASN A 158 3.22 0.67 -5.80
C ASN A 158 4.67 0.55 -6.27
N TYR A 159 5.55 1.47 -5.88
CA TYR A 159 6.98 1.40 -6.19
C TYR A 159 7.64 0.21 -5.48
N VAL A 160 7.28 -0.07 -4.22
CA VAL A 160 7.74 -1.29 -3.52
C VAL A 160 7.39 -2.53 -4.34
N LYS A 161 6.13 -2.69 -4.75
CA LYS A 161 5.66 -3.85 -5.53
C LYS A 161 6.33 -3.93 -6.90
N LEU A 162 6.51 -2.80 -7.58
CA LEU A 162 7.21 -2.73 -8.87
C LEU A 162 8.65 -3.25 -8.75
N TYR A 163 9.38 -2.78 -7.74
CA TYR A 163 10.75 -3.24 -7.49
C TYR A 163 10.79 -4.69 -6.99
N MET A 164 9.81 -5.14 -6.19
CA MET A 164 9.67 -6.55 -5.80
C MET A 164 9.46 -7.47 -7.00
N LYS A 165 8.71 -7.01 -8.01
CA LYS A 165 8.54 -7.74 -9.28
C LYS A 165 9.86 -7.91 -10.01
N GLN A 166 10.66 -6.85 -10.06
CA GLN A 166 11.90 -6.82 -10.84
C GLN A 166 13.07 -7.55 -10.15
N TYR A 167 13.18 -7.41 -8.82
CA TYR A 167 14.35 -7.86 -8.06
C TYR A 167 14.04 -8.93 -7.00
N GLY A 168 12.77 -9.31 -6.84
CA GLY A 168 12.31 -10.34 -5.91
C GLY A 168 11.86 -9.78 -4.56
N ILE A 169 10.80 -10.40 -4.00
CA ILE A 169 10.15 -9.94 -2.76
C ILE A 169 11.07 -9.94 -1.54
N ASP A 170 12.16 -10.73 -1.53
CA ASP A 170 13.10 -10.81 -0.41
C ASP A 170 14.16 -9.70 -0.40
N ASN A 171 14.26 -8.94 -1.49
CA ASN A 171 15.31 -7.94 -1.67
C ASN A 171 14.82 -6.51 -1.39
N ILE A 172 13.51 -6.30 -1.32
CA ILE A 172 12.90 -4.96 -1.31
C ILE A 172 12.05 -4.78 -0.05
N ARG A 173 12.17 -3.60 0.58
CA ARG A 173 11.28 -3.17 1.69
C ARG A 173 10.92 -1.70 1.53
N GLY A 174 9.85 -1.28 2.19
CA GLY A 174 9.32 0.08 2.11
C GLY A 174 7.82 0.12 2.38
N GLY A 175 7.24 1.30 2.61
CA GLY A 175 5.81 1.47 2.87
C GLY A 175 5.24 0.45 3.87
N SER A 176 4.16 -0.22 3.47
CA SER A 176 3.47 -1.28 4.24
C SER A 176 4.33 -2.54 4.49
N TYR A 177 5.44 -2.67 3.78
CA TYR A 177 6.35 -3.81 3.80
C TYR A 177 7.75 -3.37 4.30
N SER A 178 7.80 -2.50 5.30
CA SER A 178 9.07 -1.96 5.85
C SER A 178 9.75 -2.87 6.88
N ASN A 179 9.05 -3.90 7.37
CA ASN A 179 9.59 -4.89 8.32
C ASN A 179 10.71 -5.74 7.71
N LEU A 180 11.69 -6.14 8.53
CA LEU A 180 12.82 -6.98 8.09
C LEU A 180 12.39 -8.26 7.37
N SER A 181 11.39 -8.95 7.93
CA SER A 181 10.78 -10.15 7.34
C SER A 181 9.32 -9.88 7.01
N LEU A 182 8.87 -10.37 5.86
CA LEU A 182 7.46 -10.42 5.50
C LEU A 182 6.80 -11.57 6.26
N THR A 183 5.54 -11.38 6.65
CA THR A 183 4.73 -12.48 7.20
C THR A 183 4.29 -13.42 6.08
N SER A 184 3.94 -14.66 6.42
CA SER A 184 3.44 -15.64 5.44
C SER A 184 2.23 -15.10 4.68
N SER A 185 1.31 -14.40 5.36
CA SER A 185 0.13 -13.78 4.73
C SER A 185 0.51 -12.64 3.78
N GLN A 186 1.50 -11.81 4.12
CA GLN A 186 2.01 -10.78 3.20
C GLN A 186 2.65 -11.39 1.96
N ILE A 187 3.42 -12.46 2.13
CA ILE A 187 4.05 -13.19 1.02
C ILE A 187 2.98 -13.79 0.10
N GLU A 188 1.93 -14.40 0.65
CA GLU A 188 0.82 -14.96 -0.14
C GLU A 188 0.11 -13.88 -0.97
N VAL A 189 -0.21 -12.74 -0.36
CA VAL A 189 -0.87 -11.61 -1.05
C VAL A 189 0.03 -11.05 -2.15
N LEU A 190 1.30 -10.77 -1.85
CA LEU A 190 2.25 -10.24 -2.84
C LEU A 190 2.42 -11.19 -4.02
N ASN A 191 2.56 -12.49 -3.76
CA ASN A 191 2.67 -13.48 -4.83
C ASN A 191 1.40 -13.52 -5.69
N LEU A 192 0.21 -13.39 -5.09
CA LEU A 192 -1.04 -13.33 -5.84
C LEU A 192 -1.12 -12.09 -6.74
N GLU A 193 -0.78 -10.91 -6.20
CA GLU A 193 -0.77 -9.64 -6.94
C GLU A 193 0.26 -9.64 -8.08
N LEU A 194 1.49 -10.07 -7.80
CA LEU A 194 2.58 -10.09 -8.77
C LEU A 194 2.33 -11.11 -9.88
N ASN A 195 1.80 -12.30 -9.55
CA ASN A 195 1.43 -13.29 -10.57
C ASN A 195 0.28 -12.79 -11.46
N HIS A 196 -0.70 -12.08 -10.90
CA HIS A 196 -1.78 -11.48 -11.69
C HIS A 196 -1.24 -10.49 -12.73
N SER A 197 -0.27 -9.67 -12.34
CA SER A 197 0.35 -8.68 -13.23
C SER A 197 1.09 -9.29 -14.44
N ASP A 198 1.35 -10.60 -14.44
CA ASP A 198 1.95 -11.35 -15.55
C ASP A 198 0.91 -12.13 -16.38
N ASN A 199 -0.40 -11.88 -16.20
CA ASN A 199 -1.50 -12.67 -16.75
C ASN A 199 -1.40 -14.18 -16.42
N LYS A 200 -0.81 -14.51 -15.26
CA LYS A 200 -0.75 -15.90 -14.79
C LYS A 200 -2.07 -16.26 -14.10
N CYS A 201 -2.50 -17.49 -14.33
CA CYS A 201 -3.69 -18.06 -13.73
C CYS A 201 -3.56 -18.15 -12.20
N PHE A 202 -4.57 -17.69 -11.43
CA PHE A 202 -4.56 -17.77 -9.96
C PHE A 202 -4.63 -19.20 -9.40
N LYS A 203 -4.88 -20.21 -10.24
CA LYS A 203 -4.97 -21.61 -9.81
C LYS A 203 -3.65 -22.36 -9.99
N CYS A 204 -2.89 -22.08 -11.05
CA CYS A 204 -1.71 -22.87 -11.42
C CYS A 204 -0.45 -22.05 -11.71
N ASN A 205 -0.52 -20.72 -11.66
CA ASN A 205 0.57 -19.80 -11.99
C ASN A 205 1.11 -19.90 -13.45
N ASN A 206 0.42 -20.60 -14.36
CA ASN A 206 0.74 -20.61 -15.79
C ASN A 206 0.01 -19.49 -16.54
N THR A 207 0.62 -18.99 -17.61
CA THR A 207 0.04 -17.96 -18.49
C THR A 207 -0.91 -18.57 -19.53
N GLY A 208 -1.66 -17.72 -20.24
CA GLY A 208 -2.49 -18.12 -21.40
C GLY A 208 -3.94 -18.50 -21.08
N HIS A 209 -4.37 -18.44 -19.82
CA HIS A 209 -5.77 -18.68 -19.43
C HIS A 209 -6.13 -18.00 -18.10
N TYR A 210 -7.41 -17.66 -17.93
CA TYR A 210 -7.94 -17.18 -16.65
C TYR A 210 -8.23 -18.34 -15.69
N SER A 211 -8.36 -18.07 -14.40
CA SER A 211 -8.67 -19.10 -13.38
C SER A 211 -9.94 -19.89 -13.67
N ASN A 212 -10.94 -19.28 -14.31
CA ASN A 212 -12.16 -19.98 -14.71
C ASN A 212 -11.93 -20.99 -15.83
N SER A 213 -10.84 -20.85 -16.57
CA SER A 213 -10.43 -21.70 -17.69
C SER A 213 -9.22 -22.59 -17.34
N CYS A 214 -8.85 -22.68 -16.06
CA CYS A 214 -7.73 -23.52 -15.61
C CYS A 214 -8.15 -24.97 -15.45
N LEU A 215 -7.45 -25.87 -16.14
CA LEU A 215 -7.65 -27.31 -16.08
C LEU A 215 -6.96 -27.97 -14.87
N ILE A 216 -6.14 -27.22 -14.12
CA ILE A 216 -5.56 -27.72 -12.86
C ILE A 216 -6.57 -27.47 -11.74
N GLU A 217 -7.29 -28.53 -11.35
CA GLU A 217 -8.01 -28.56 -10.08
C GLU A 217 -6.98 -28.63 -8.95
N LYS A 218 -7.16 -27.82 -7.89
CA LYS A 218 -6.34 -27.88 -6.67
C LYS A 218 -6.28 -29.33 -6.19
N ASN A 219 -5.09 -29.92 -6.15
CA ASN A 219 -4.85 -31.11 -5.35
C ASN A 219 -5.23 -30.80 -3.88
N ASN A 220 -6.25 -31.50 -3.39
CA ASN A 220 -6.63 -31.71 -1.99
C ASN A 220 -6.97 -30.50 -1.09
N ILE A 221 -7.85 -29.61 -1.55
CA ILE A 221 -8.79 -28.98 -0.60
C ILE A 221 -10.16 -29.57 -0.92
N LEU A 222 -10.71 -30.37 0.00
CA LEU A 222 -12.10 -30.84 -0.10
C LEU A 222 -12.99 -29.64 -0.46
N LYS A 223 -13.72 -29.74 -1.58
CA LYS A 223 -14.63 -28.67 -2.02
C LYS A 223 -15.53 -28.32 -0.82
N THR A 224 -15.67 -27.04 -0.50
CA THR A 224 -16.32 -26.60 0.75
C THR A 224 -17.71 -27.21 0.97
N TYR A 225 -18.46 -27.48 -0.11
CA TYR A 225 -19.76 -28.14 -0.02
C TYR A 225 -19.67 -29.61 0.42
N LEU A 226 -18.56 -30.31 0.16
CA LEU A 226 -18.30 -31.67 0.66
C LEU A 226 -18.06 -31.68 2.17
N ILE A 227 -17.44 -30.63 2.72
CA ILE A 227 -17.33 -30.46 4.19
C ILE A 227 -18.72 -30.19 4.81
N THR A 228 -19.59 -29.46 4.11
CA THR A 228 -21.00 -29.33 4.54
C THR A 228 -21.71 -30.68 4.48
N PHE A 229 -21.41 -31.52 3.48
CA PHE A 229 -22.03 -32.82 3.33
C PHE A 229 -21.72 -33.77 4.48
N THR A 230 -20.48 -33.82 4.96
CA THR A 230 -20.14 -34.68 6.11
C THR A 230 -20.97 -34.34 7.35
N LEU A 231 -21.28 -33.06 7.57
CA LEU A 231 -22.16 -32.63 8.68
C LEU A 231 -23.63 -33.03 8.45
N PHE A 232 -24.10 -33.05 7.20
CA PHE A 232 -25.42 -33.60 6.87
C PHE A 232 -25.47 -35.11 7.12
N GLU A 233 -24.39 -35.85 6.84
CA GLU A 233 -24.29 -37.28 7.14
C GLU A 233 -24.32 -37.56 8.65
N GLU A 234 -23.76 -36.66 9.45
CA GLU A 234 -23.89 -36.64 10.92
C GLU A 234 -25.30 -36.26 11.41
N GLY A 235 -26.23 -35.93 10.49
CA GLY A 235 -27.61 -35.60 10.80
C GLY A 235 -27.84 -34.14 11.21
N LYS A 236 -26.88 -33.24 10.98
CA LYS A 236 -27.03 -31.80 11.27
C LYS A 236 -27.96 -31.13 10.26
N ASN A 237 -28.83 -30.25 10.74
CA ASN A 237 -29.66 -29.42 9.88
C ASN A 237 -28.93 -28.14 9.43
N ILE A 238 -29.51 -27.39 8.48
CA ILE A 238 -28.90 -26.16 7.93
C ILE A 238 -28.49 -25.18 9.03
N ASN A 239 -29.35 -24.92 10.02
CA ASN A 239 -29.08 -23.91 11.05
C ASN A 239 -27.91 -24.34 11.95
N GLU A 240 -27.83 -25.61 12.31
CA GLU A 240 -26.69 -26.17 13.06
C GLU A 240 -25.38 -26.07 12.26
N ILE A 241 -25.42 -26.37 10.96
CA ILE A 241 -24.25 -26.27 10.08
C ILE A 241 -23.79 -24.81 9.94
N CYS A 242 -24.71 -23.85 9.85
CA CYS A 242 -24.38 -22.43 9.84
C CYS A 242 -23.56 -22.04 11.08
N THR A 243 -23.98 -22.50 12.26
CA THR A 243 -23.27 -22.25 13.52
C THR A 243 -21.91 -22.95 13.56
N ILE A 244 -21.84 -24.25 13.20
CA ILE A 244 -20.60 -25.04 13.25
C ILE A 244 -19.54 -24.47 12.31
N ARG A 245 -19.95 -24.04 11.10
CA ARG A 245 -19.04 -23.58 10.06
C ARG A 245 -18.85 -22.07 10.03
N ASN A 246 -19.56 -21.33 10.88
CA ASN A 246 -19.60 -19.87 10.89
C ASN A 246 -19.92 -19.29 9.49
N PHE A 247 -21.00 -19.78 8.88
CA PHE A 247 -21.46 -19.33 7.57
C PHE A 247 -22.90 -18.85 7.62
N GLU A 248 -23.20 -17.85 6.78
CA GLU A 248 -24.56 -17.40 6.51
C GLU A 248 -25.41 -18.51 5.88
N LYS A 249 -26.71 -18.52 6.19
CA LYS A 249 -27.67 -19.53 5.68
C LYS A 249 -27.62 -19.67 4.16
N ILE A 250 -27.53 -18.54 3.45
CA ILE A 250 -27.47 -18.51 1.98
C ILE A 250 -26.28 -19.29 1.41
N THR A 251 -25.13 -19.29 2.11
CA THR A 251 -23.94 -20.03 1.70
C THR A 251 -24.17 -21.53 1.82
N ILE A 252 -24.79 -21.98 2.92
CA ILE A 252 -25.14 -23.39 3.13
C ILE A 252 -26.20 -23.84 2.13
N GLU A 253 -27.21 -23.02 1.84
CA GLU A 253 -28.22 -23.32 0.80
C GLU A 253 -27.58 -23.47 -0.59
N ASN A 254 -26.58 -22.65 -0.92
CA ASN A 254 -25.82 -22.81 -2.17
C ASN A 254 -25.00 -24.10 -2.17
N HIS A 255 -24.40 -24.50 -1.03
CA HIS A 255 -23.74 -25.81 -0.91
C HIS A 255 -24.72 -26.97 -1.13
N VAL A 256 -25.93 -26.90 -0.56
CA VAL A 256 -26.98 -27.90 -0.78
C VAL A 256 -27.34 -28.00 -2.25
N THR A 257 -27.53 -26.86 -2.92
CA THR A 257 -27.81 -26.82 -4.36
C THR A 257 -26.73 -27.53 -5.17
N GLU A 258 -25.46 -27.28 -4.86
CA GLU A 258 -24.32 -27.92 -5.52
C GLU A 258 -24.26 -29.43 -5.23
N LEU A 259 -24.49 -29.84 -3.99
CA LEU A 259 -24.55 -31.25 -3.60
C LEU A 259 -25.64 -32.02 -4.37
N LEU A 260 -26.84 -31.43 -4.47
CA LEU A 260 -27.95 -32.04 -5.20
C LEU A 260 -27.67 -32.17 -6.70
N ARG A 261 -27.04 -31.16 -7.32
CA ARG A 261 -26.60 -31.22 -8.73
C ARG A 261 -25.60 -32.35 -8.97
N ASN A 262 -24.68 -32.52 -8.04
CA ASN A 262 -23.70 -33.60 -8.06
C ASN A 262 -24.26 -34.94 -7.53
N LYS A 263 -25.59 -35.04 -7.38
CA LYS A 263 -26.35 -36.25 -7.01
C LYS A 263 -25.95 -36.87 -5.66
N TYR A 264 -25.48 -36.04 -4.72
CA TYR A 264 -25.31 -36.45 -3.31
C TYR A 264 -26.67 -36.57 -2.63
N TYR A 265 -26.85 -37.64 -1.84
CA TYR A 265 -28.10 -37.89 -1.13
C TYR A 265 -28.15 -37.11 0.20
N ILE A 266 -29.08 -36.18 0.32
CA ILE A 266 -29.35 -35.43 1.56
C ILE A 266 -30.80 -35.69 1.97
N LYS A 267 -31.02 -36.00 3.25
CA LYS A 267 -32.38 -36.13 3.80
C LYS A 267 -33.10 -34.78 3.70
N PHE A 268 -34.24 -34.75 3.01
CA PHE A 268 -35.01 -33.52 2.78
C PHE A 268 -35.41 -32.80 4.07
N SER A 269 -35.66 -33.54 5.15
CA SER A 269 -35.97 -32.96 6.47
C SER A 269 -34.84 -32.10 7.05
N LEU A 270 -33.57 -32.34 6.68
CA LEU A 270 -32.42 -31.58 7.17
C LEU A 270 -32.26 -30.22 6.46
N ILE A 271 -32.90 -30.07 5.31
CA ILE A 271 -32.77 -28.90 4.42
C ILE A 271 -34.10 -28.15 4.25
N GLU A 272 -35.04 -28.32 5.20
CA GLU A 272 -36.37 -27.68 5.17
C GLU A 272 -37.15 -27.97 3.88
N TYR A 273 -36.89 -29.13 3.24
CA TYR A 273 -37.47 -29.51 1.95
C TYR A 273 -38.38 -30.74 2.08
N SER A 274 -39.23 -30.99 1.08
CA SER A 274 -40.13 -32.15 1.08
C SER A 274 -40.52 -32.59 -0.33
N THR A 275 -40.99 -33.83 -0.47
CA THR A 275 -41.51 -34.37 -1.73
C THR A 275 -42.71 -33.55 -2.25
N SER A 276 -43.55 -33.04 -1.35
CA SER A 276 -44.68 -32.19 -1.73
C SER A 276 -44.22 -30.89 -2.39
N ILE A 277 -43.17 -30.26 -1.84
CA ILE A 277 -42.55 -29.06 -2.44
C ILE A 277 -41.95 -29.40 -3.80
N ARG A 278 -41.23 -30.52 -3.90
CA ARG A 278 -40.64 -30.97 -5.17
C ARG A 278 -41.69 -31.13 -6.28
N ASN A 279 -42.76 -31.84 -5.99
CA ASN A 279 -43.82 -32.11 -6.97
C ASN A 279 -44.49 -30.81 -7.42
N LEU A 280 -44.84 -29.93 -6.47
CA LEU A 280 -45.45 -28.63 -6.77
C LEU A 280 -44.56 -27.78 -7.68
N VAL A 281 -43.30 -27.60 -7.31
CA VAL A 281 -42.37 -26.77 -8.08
C VAL A 281 -42.12 -27.42 -9.45
N GLY A 282 -42.01 -28.75 -9.52
CA GLY A 282 -41.87 -29.49 -10.76
C GLY A 282 -43.07 -29.33 -11.72
N GLU A 283 -44.29 -29.32 -11.21
CA GLU A 283 -45.50 -29.05 -12.00
C GLU A 283 -45.49 -27.62 -12.56
N ILE A 284 -45.16 -26.63 -11.73
CA ILE A 284 -45.08 -25.22 -12.16
C ILE A 284 -44.00 -25.02 -13.22
N ILE A 285 -42.83 -25.66 -13.06
CA ILE A 285 -41.77 -25.60 -14.06
C ILE A 285 -42.24 -26.20 -15.40
N LYS A 286 -42.96 -27.32 -15.37
CA LYS A 286 -43.54 -27.94 -16.58
C LYS A 286 -44.61 -27.05 -17.23
N GLU A 287 -45.46 -26.39 -16.44
CA GLU A 287 -46.45 -25.42 -16.94
C GLU A 287 -45.77 -24.22 -17.64
N MET A 288 -44.59 -23.80 -17.18
CA MET A 288 -43.87 -22.63 -17.71
C MET A 288 -43.02 -22.89 -18.96
N GLY A 289 -42.79 -24.15 -19.35
CA GLY A 289 -41.98 -24.50 -20.52
C GLY A 289 -40.53 -23.98 -20.44
N ASP A 290 -39.98 -23.45 -21.54
CA ASP A 290 -38.58 -22.97 -21.64
C ASP A 290 -38.27 -21.65 -20.89
N ASN A 291 -39.26 -21.05 -20.22
CA ASN A 291 -39.12 -19.76 -19.55
C ASN A 291 -38.53 -19.86 -18.12
N ILE A 292 -37.62 -20.83 -17.90
CA ILE A 292 -37.10 -21.28 -16.59
C ILE A 292 -36.11 -20.29 -15.96
N ASN A 293 -35.68 -19.27 -16.72
CA ASN A 293 -34.59 -18.37 -16.30
C ASN A 293 -34.92 -17.40 -15.16
N TYR A 294 -36.15 -17.43 -14.62
CA TYR A 294 -36.57 -16.47 -13.59
C TYR A 294 -37.15 -17.18 -12.37
N LEU A 295 -36.37 -17.21 -11.28
CA LEU A 295 -36.77 -17.75 -9.98
C LEU A 295 -37.98 -17.01 -9.36
N LYS A 296 -38.13 -15.71 -9.65
CA LYS A 296 -39.18 -14.85 -9.09
C LYS A 296 -40.59 -15.23 -9.57
N PRO A 297 -40.86 -15.34 -10.89
CA PRO A 297 -42.13 -15.83 -11.40
C PRO A 297 -42.55 -17.20 -10.85
N ILE A 298 -41.61 -18.15 -10.76
CA ILE A 298 -41.89 -19.48 -10.18
C ILE A 298 -42.36 -19.32 -8.73
N ARG A 299 -41.67 -18.50 -7.93
CA ARG A 299 -42.04 -18.24 -6.54
C ARG A 299 -43.42 -17.60 -6.42
N GLU A 300 -43.73 -16.61 -7.27
CA GLU A 300 -45.04 -15.92 -7.26
C GLU A 300 -46.20 -16.88 -7.60
N LEU A 301 -46.00 -17.79 -8.56
CA LEU A 301 -46.96 -18.85 -8.90
C LEU A 301 -47.13 -19.88 -7.78
N CYS A 302 -46.05 -20.26 -7.10
CA CYS A 302 -46.15 -21.15 -5.94
C CYS A 302 -46.98 -20.51 -4.81
N ILE A 303 -46.81 -19.20 -4.59
CA ILE A 303 -47.57 -18.45 -3.59
C ILE A 303 -49.05 -18.36 -4.00
N SER A 304 -49.35 -18.10 -5.28
CA SER A 304 -50.74 -18.02 -5.76
C SER A 304 -51.49 -19.35 -5.67
N LYS A 305 -50.78 -20.49 -5.78
CA LYS A 305 -51.31 -21.84 -5.53
C LYS A 305 -51.41 -22.21 -4.04
N GLY A 306 -51.16 -21.28 -3.13
CA GLY A 306 -51.42 -21.44 -1.69
C GLY A 306 -50.22 -21.77 -0.80
N TYR A 307 -49.01 -21.86 -1.36
CA TYR A 307 -47.78 -22.18 -0.60
C TYR A 307 -46.99 -20.93 -0.25
N LYS A 308 -47.34 -20.28 0.86
CA LYS A 308 -46.77 -18.98 1.26
C LYS A 308 -45.33 -19.05 1.75
N ASP A 309 -44.91 -20.18 2.32
CA ASP A 309 -43.58 -20.33 2.95
C ASP A 309 -42.48 -20.78 1.97
N ILE A 310 -42.73 -20.68 0.66
CA ILE A 310 -41.77 -21.14 -0.34
C ILE A 310 -40.61 -20.15 -0.51
N THR A 311 -39.39 -20.68 -0.36
CA THR A 311 -38.14 -19.93 -0.50
C THR A 311 -37.53 -20.14 -1.88
N TYR A 312 -36.59 -19.26 -2.25
CA TYR A 312 -35.79 -19.47 -3.46
C TYR A 312 -34.90 -20.72 -3.38
N ALA A 313 -34.51 -21.14 -2.17
CA ALA A 313 -33.76 -22.37 -1.96
C ALA A 313 -34.58 -23.60 -2.39
N HIS A 314 -35.86 -23.68 -2.01
CA HIS A 314 -36.75 -24.77 -2.45
C HIS A 314 -36.82 -24.91 -3.98
N ILE A 315 -36.90 -23.77 -4.68
CA ILE A 315 -36.96 -23.75 -6.13
C ILE A 315 -35.63 -24.24 -6.71
N LYS A 316 -34.50 -23.71 -6.22
CA LYS A 316 -33.15 -24.13 -6.63
C LYS A 316 -32.90 -25.61 -6.38
N TYR A 317 -33.35 -26.17 -5.26
CA TYR A 317 -33.20 -27.59 -4.95
C TYR A 317 -33.98 -28.48 -5.92
N THR A 318 -35.20 -28.08 -6.27
CA THR A 318 -36.01 -28.78 -7.28
C THR A 318 -35.30 -28.80 -8.62
N LEU A 319 -34.82 -27.63 -9.08
CA LEU A 319 -34.06 -27.51 -10.32
C LEU A 319 -32.76 -28.33 -10.31
N ALA A 320 -32.06 -28.40 -9.18
CA ALA A 320 -30.85 -29.18 -9.03
C ALA A 320 -31.08 -30.71 -9.03
N LEU A 321 -32.27 -31.15 -8.61
CA LEU A 321 -32.65 -32.56 -8.59
C LEU A 321 -33.10 -33.06 -9.97
N ASP A 322 -33.89 -32.25 -10.67
CA ASP A 322 -34.58 -32.64 -11.91
C ASP A 322 -33.79 -32.31 -13.20
N PHE A 323 -32.78 -31.44 -13.11
CA PHE A 323 -31.82 -31.12 -14.18
C PHE A 323 -30.38 -31.48 -13.79
#